data_AF-A0A959YNF3-F1
#
_entry.id   AF-A0A959YNF3-F1
#
_cell.length_a   1.000
_cell.length_b   1.000
_cell.length_c   1.000
_cell.angle_alpha   90.00
_cell.angle_beta   90.00
_cell.angle_gamma   90.00
#
_symmetry.space_group_name_H-M   'P 1'
#
loop_
_entity.id
_entity.type
_entity.pdbx_description
1 polymer ?
#
loop_
_entity_poly.entity_id
_entity_poly.type
_entity_poly.pdbx_seq_one_letter_code
_entity_poly.pdbx_strand_id
1 'polypeptide(L)'
;MKILVCISKVPDTTSKIAFTDGNSKFDTNGVQFIINPYDEWYALVRALELKEANGGSVTVINVGLADNDPTIRKALAIGADDAVRVNLDPKDAMDAAQQIADYASANGYELVLCGKETIDYNGSQMGGMIAAILNQEFISNATKLDMNGNTATIERDIQGGTEVLELNIPFVVSAAKGMAEARIPNMRGIMAARTKPLTVVEPSASFNATEVLTYELPPAKGSCKMISADNPAELLDLLRNEAKIL
;
A
#
# COMPACT_ATOMS: atom_id res chain seq x y z
N MET A 1 22.41 0.77 -3.78
CA MET A 1 21.04 0.44 -4.22
C MET A 1 20.16 1.64 -4.05
N LYS A 2 19.40 2.01 -5.09
CA LYS A 2 18.44 3.12 -5.04
C LYS A 2 17.02 2.55 -4.98
N ILE A 3 16.36 2.71 -3.84
CA ILE A 3 15.06 2.10 -3.53
C ILE A 3 13.95 3.15 -3.58
N LEU A 4 12.89 2.88 -4.33
CA LEU A 4 11.67 3.69 -4.37
C LEU A 4 10.55 2.98 -3.60
N VAL A 5 9.96 3.65 -2.63
CA VAL A 5 8.83 3.11 -1.86
C VAL A 5 7.57 3.90 -2.19
N CYS A 6 6.57 3.22 -2.73
CA CYS A 6 5.26 3.78 -3.00
C CYS A 6 4.47 3.88 -1.70
N ILE A 7 3.99 5.08 -1.38
CA ILE A 7 3.14 5.32 -0.21
C ILE A 7 1.83 5.98 -0.63
N SER A 8 0.72 5.53 -0.03
CA SER A 8 -0.61 6.06 -0.25
C SER A 8 -1.21 6.67 1.01
N LYS A 9 -2.08 7.68 0.82
CA LYS A 9 -2.87 8.32 1.89
C LYS A 9 -4.25 7.67 1.88
N VAL A 10 -4.61 7.02 2.97
CA VAL A 10 -5.88 6.29 3.10
C VAL A 10 -6.64 6.74 4.35
N PRO A 11 -7.99 6.63 4.37
CA PRO A 11 -8.77 6.82 5.57
C PRO A 11 -8.35 5.84 6.68
N ASP A 12 -8.32 6.30 7.92
CA ASP A 12 -8.10 5.42 9.07
C ASP A 12 -9.25 4.40 9.16
N THR A 13 -8.93 3.16 9.52
CA THR A 13 -9.88 2.05 9.73
C THR A 13 -10.97 2.36 10.77
N THR A 14 -10.77 3.33 11.68
CA THR A 14 -11.79 3.77 12.63
C THR A 14 -12.76 4.81 12.05
N SER A 15 -12.50 5.32 10.85
CA SER A 15 -13.29 6.37 10.22
C SER A 15 -14.64 5.84 9.76
N LYS A 16 -15.71 6.60 10.03
CA LYS A 16 -17.03 6.29 9.50
C LYS A 16 -17.12 6.70 8.04
N ILE A 17 -17.30 5.73 7.15
CA ILE A 17 -17.44 5.95 5.71
C ILE A 17 -18.84 6.53 5.42
N ALA A 18 -18.87 7.65 4.73
CA ALA A 18 -20.06 8.28 4.19
C ALA A 18 -19.79 8.79 2.77
N PHE A 19 -20.86 9.02 2.00
CA PHE A 19 -20.77 9.50 0.63
C PHE A 19 -21.62 10.77 0.45
N THR A 20 -21.20 11.64 -0.47
CA THR A 20 -21.85 12.90 -0.83
C THR A 20 -22.21 12.90 -2.32
N ASP A 21 -22.84 13.99 -2.79
CA ASP A 21 -23.20 14.19 -4.20
C ASP A 21 -23.97 13.01 -4.82
N GLY A 22 -25.02 12.53 -4.14
CA GLY A 22 -25.81 11.40 -4.62
C GLY A 22 -25.04 10.08 -4.65
N ASN A 23 -24.13 9.89 -3.70
CA ASN A 23 -23.19 8.76 -3.62
C ASN A 23 -22.18 8.68 -4.78
N SER A 24 -21.84 9.79 -5.42
CA SER A 24 -20.76 9.82 -6.43
C SER A 24 -19.39 10.15 -5.85
N LYS A 25 -19.33 10.64 -4.60
CA LYS A 25 -18.07 11.05 -3.95
C LYS A 25 -17.97 10.57 -2.50
N PHE A 26 -16.75 10.32 -2.06
CA PHE A 26 -16.44 10.03 -0.65
C PHE A 26 -16.48 11.31 0.19
N ASP A 27 -17.11 11.24 1.36
CA ASP A 27 -17.13 12.35 2.32
C ASP A 27 -15.83 12.38 3.13
N THR A 28 -14.97 13.36 2.87
CA THR A 28 -13.71 13.53 3.60
C THR A 28 -13.87 14.32 4.89
N ASN A 29 -15.08 14.82 5.22
CA ASN A 29 -15.27 15.67 6.40
C ASN A 29 -15.14 14.86 7.70
N GLY A 30 -14.19 15.28 8.55
CA GLY A 30 -13.94 14.61 9.83
C GLY A 30 -13.23 13.25 9.70
N VAL A 31 -12.76 12.89 8.49
CA VAL A 31 -11.99 11.67 8.26
C VAL A 31 -10.53 11.92 8.61
N GLN A 32 -9.97 11.04 9.45
CA GLN A 32 -8.54 11.02 9.71
C GLN A 32 -7.83 10.20 8.64
N PHE A 33 -6.73 10.73 8.11
CA PHE A 33 -5.92 10.03 7.11
C PHE A 33 -4.58 9.54 7.69
N ILE A 34 -4.21 8.34 7.28
CA ILE A 34 -2.97 7.65 7.65
C ILE A 34 -2.19 7.24 6.40
N ILE A 35 -0.94 6.82 6.58
CA ILE A 35 -0.24 6.07 5.53
C ILE A 35 -0.90 4.70 5.47
N ASN A 36 -1.08 4.15 4.28
CA ASN A 36 -1.56 2.78 4.16
C ASN A 36 -0.68 1.80 4.94
N PRO A 37 -1.25 0.96 5.82
CA PRO A 37 -0.46 0.09 6.69
C PRO A 37 0.51 -0.85 5.96
N TYR A 38 0.15 -1.34 4.77
CA TYR A 38 1.05 -2.19 3.99
C TYR A 38 2.25 -1.42 3.44
N ASP A 39 2.04 -0.14 3.07
CA ASP A 39 3.11 0.74 2.59
C ASP A 39 4.02 1.14 3.77
N GLU A 40 3.42 1.48 4.91
CA GLU A 40 4.11 1.99 6.10
C GLU A 40 4.89 0.89 6.82
N TRP A 41 4.23 -0.20 7.21
CA TRP A 41 4.78 -1.18 8.15
C TRP A 41 5.64 -2.24 7.46
N TYR A 42 5.39 -2.48 6.18
CA TYR A 42 6.03 -3.58 5.44
C TYR A 42 6.97 -3.05 4.36
N ALA A 43 6.45 -2.30 3.38
CA ALA A 43 7.27 -1.82 2.25
C ALA A 43 8.36 -0.83 2.70
N LEU A 44 7.97 0.22 3.43
CA LEU A 44 8.91 1.25 3.89
C LEU A 44 9.91 0.70 4.91
N VAL A 45 9.44 -0.03 5.93
CA VAL A 45 10.37 -0.57 6.94
C VAL A 45 11.36 -1.53 6.29
N ARG A 46 10.93 -2.41 5.39
CA ARG A 46 11.87 -3.32 4.73
C ARG A 46 12.88 -2.58 3.87
N ALA A 47 12.47 -1.55 3.14
CA ALA A 47 13.40 -0.70 2.39
C ALA A 47 14.47 -0.08 3.31
N LEU A 48 14.07 0.37 4.51
CA LEU A 48 14.99 0.93 5.50
C LEU A 48 15.95 -0.14 6.05
N GLU A 49 15.47 -1.34 6.34
CA GLU A 49 16.32 -2.45 6.81
C GLU A 49 17.34 -2.87 5.75
N LEU A 50 16.93 -2.95 4.48
CA LEU A 50 17.84 -3.23 3.36
C LEU A 50 18.91 -2.14 3.23
N LYS A 51 18.53 -0.87 3.37
CA LYS A 51 19.49 0.24 3.40
C LYS A 51 20.43 0.15 4.60
N GLU A 52 19.94 -0.20 5.78
CA GLU A 52 20.74 -0.35 6.99
C GLU A 52 21.78 -1.48 6.86
N ALA A 53 21.41 -2.58 6.20
CA ALA A 53 22.28 -3.74 6.00
C ALA A 53 23.25 -3.58 4.82
N ASN A 54 22.82 -2.99 3.71
CA ASN A 54 23.55 -3.00 2.43
C ASN A 54 23.98 -1.60 1.96
N GLY A 55 23.55 -0.53 2.63
CA GLY A 55 23.73 0.86 2.20
C GLY A 55 22.77 1.27 1.07
N GLY A 56 22.93 2.50 0.57
CA GLY A 56 22.07 3.07 -0.47
C GLY A 56 21.14 4.17 0.05
N SER A 57 20.04 4.41 -0.68
CA SER A 57 19.07 5.45 -0.38
C SER A 57 17.63 4.95 -0.54
N VAL A 58 16.75 5.43 0.33
CA VAL A 58 15.31 5.14 0.30
C VAL A 58 14.55 6.42 0.06
N THR A 59 13.91 6.51 -1.11
CA THR A 59 13.01 7.61 -1.46
C THR A 59 11.57 7.14 -1.36
N VAL A 60 10.70 7.92 -0.73
CA VAL A 60 9.25 7.66 -0.76
C VAL A 60 8.59 8.48 -1.86
N ILE A 61 7.66 7.86 -2.60
CA ILE A 61 6.87 8.53 -3.63
C ILE A 61 5.38 8.45 -3.32
N ASN A 62 4.69 9.56 -3.53
CA ASN A 62 3.25 9.66 -3.43
C ASN A 62 2.70 10.39 -4.66
N VAL A 63 1.57 9.92 -5.19
CA VAL A 63 0.79 10.63 -6.21
C VAL A 63 -0.40 11.25 -5.51
N GLY A 64 -0.47 12.57 -5.49
CA GLY A 64 -1.49 13.30 -4.73
C GLY A 64 -1.26 14.80 -4.68
N LEU A 65 -2.32 15.51 -4.25
CA LEU A 65 -2.28 16.95 -4.02
C LEU A 65 -1.53 17.32 -2.73
N ALA A 66 -1.36 18.61 -2.49
CA ALA A 66 -0.57 19.15 -1.37
C ALA A 66 -1.08 18.74 0.02
N ASP A 67 -2.33 18.30 0.14
CA ASP A 67 -2.90 17.76 1.38
C ASP A 67 -2.30 16.40 1.78
N ASN A 68 -1.55 15.74 0.89
CA ASN A 68 -0.77 14.54 1.21
C ASN A 68 0.56 14.85 1.91
N ASP A 69 1.06 16.10 1.87
CA ASP A 69 2.36 16.47 2.44
C ASP A 69 2.51 16.03 3.92
N PRO A 70 1.52 16.21 4.81
CA PRO A 70 1.62 15.74 6.20
C PRO A 70 1.80 14.21 6.29
N THR A 71 1.14 13.44 5.43
CA THR A 71 1.25 11.97 5.37
C THR A 71 2.63 11.54 4.87
N ILE A 72 3.15 12.22 3.85
CA ILE A 72 4.51 11.99 3.34
C ILE A 72 5.56 12.31 4.41
N ARG A 73 5.35 13.39 5.18
CA ARG A 73 6.23 13.76 6.30
C ARG A 73 6.24 12.73 7.42
N LYS A 74 5.14 11.99 7.65
CA LYS A 74 5.14 10.84 8.58
C LYS A 74 6.07 9.74 8.08
N ALA A 75 6.08 9.43 6.78
CA ALA A 75 7.00 8.44 6.20
C ALA A 75 8.47 8.87 6.32
N LEU A 76 8.76 10.16 6.09
CA LEU A 76 10.08 10.75 6.32
C LEU A 76 10.54 10.66 7.78
N ALA A 77 9.60 10.70 8.73
CA ALA A 77 9.88 10.56 10.16
C ALA A 77 10.26 9.12 10.55
N ILE A 78 9.73 8.11 9.85
CA ILE A 78 10.06 6.70 10.06
C ILE A 78 11.50 6.41 9.65
N GLY A 79 11.97 7.00 8.54
CA GLY A 79 13.38 6.88 8.18
C GLY A 79 13.76 7.18 6.74
N ALA A 80 12.82 7.38 5.81
CA ALA A 80 13.13 7.67 4.40
C ALA A 80 14.07 8.87 4.25
N ASP A 81 14.97 8.83 3.28
CA ASP A 81 16.00 9.87 3.06
C ASP A 81 15.38 11.15 2.51
N ASP A 82 14.59 10.98 1.47
CA ASP A 82 13.90 12.03 0.74
C ASP A 82 12.52 11.55 0.26
N ALA A 83 11.70 12.50 -0.14
CA ALA A 83 10.36 12.24 -0.60
C ALA A 83 10.05 12.98 -1.90
N VAL A 84 9.15 12.39 -2.66
CA VAL A 84 8.65 12.93 -3.92
C VAL A 84 7.13 12.91 -3.89
N ARG A 85 6.52 14.04 -4.24
CA ARG A 85 5.09 14.13 -4.49
C ARG A 85 4.85 14.47 -5.96
N VAL A 86 4.15 13.60 -6.67
CA VAL A 86 3.62 13.92 -7.99
C VAL A 86 2.31 14.68 -7.79
N ASN A 87 2.25 15.93 -8.26
CA ASN A 87 1.16 16.87 -8.02
C ASN A 87 -0.06 16.60 -8.91
N LEU A 88 -0.69 15.44 -8.68
CA LEU A 88 -1.82 14.95 -9.45
C LEU A 88 -2.88 14.40 -8.51
N ASP A 89 -4.15 14.62 -8.83
CA ASP A 89 -5.27 13.91 -8.20
C ASP A 89 -5.63 12.70 -9.08
N PRO A 90 -5.13 11.49 -8.75
CA PRO A 90 -5.25 10.34 -9.64
C PRO A 90 -6.71 9.86 -9.68
N LYS A 91 -7.28 9.76 -10.89
CA LYS A 91 -8.65 9.24 -11.05
C LYS A 91 -8.74 7.73 -10.99
N ASP A 92 -7.65 7.06 -11.34
CA ASP A 92 -7.54 5.61 -11.26
C ASP A 92 -6.11 5.15 -10.92
N ALA A 93 -5.97 3.84 -10.74
CA ALA A 93 -4.69 3.21 -10.42
C ALA A 93 -3.68 3.25 -11.58
N MET A 94 -4.15 3.27 -12.83
CA MET A 94 -3.28 3.30 -14.01
C MET A 94 -2.55 4.64 -14.10
N ASP A 95 -3.25 5.74 -13.86
CA ASP A 95 -2.68 7.07 -13.85
C ASP A 95 -1.60 7.19 -12.76
N ALA A 96 -1.91 6.75 -11.54
CA ALA A 96 -0.94 6.72 -10.45
C ALA A 96 0.28 5.83 -10.76
N ALA A 97 0.07 4.64 -11.33
CA ALA A 97 1.13 3.71 -11.68
C ALA A 97 2.05 4.27 -12.77
N GLN A 98 1.49 4.94 -13.78
CA GLN A 98 2.26 5.59 -14.84
C GLN A 98 3.16 6.69 -14.28
N GLN A 99 2.62 7.56 -13.42
CA GLN A 99 3.43 8.62 -12.78
C GLN A 99 4.59 8.05 -11.97
N ILE A 100 4.35 6.97 -11.22
CA ILE A 100 5.39 6.31 -10.41
C ILE A 100 6.45 5.66 -11.31
N ALA A 101 6.02 4.93 -12.35
CA ALA A 101 6.92 4.26 -13.27
C ALA A 101 7.79 5.25 -14.08
N ASP A 102 7.20 6.34 -14.58
CA ASP A 102 7.92 7.40 -15.29
C ASP A 102 9.01 7.99 -14.39
N TYR A 103 8.65 8.31 -13.14
CA TYR A 103 9.60 8.83 -12.16
C TYR A 103 10.69 7.82 -11.81
N ALA A 104 10.32 6.55 -11.61
CA ALA A 104 11.25 5.47 -11.28
C ALA A 104 12.30 5.28 -12.38
N SER A 105 11.85 5.22 -13.63
CA SER A 105 12.69 5.04 -14.82
C SER A 105 13.61 6.24 -15.05
N ALA A 106 13.07 7.47 -15.03
CA ALA A 106 13.83 8.70 -15.28
C ALA A 106 14.95 8.95 -14.26
N ASN A 107 14.81 8.41 -13.05
CA ASN A 107 15.76 8.61 -11.95
C ASN A 107 16.59 7.36 -11.61
N GLY A 108 16.48 6.29 -12.39
CA GLY A 108 17.29 5.08 -12.25
C GLY A 108 17.09 4.33 -10.94
N TYR A 109 15.84 4.14 -10.51
CA TYR A 109 15.55 3.29 -9.35
C TYR A 109 15.66 1.81 -9.72
N GLU A 110 16.34 1.05 -8.87
CA GLU A 110 16.66 -0.36 -9.12
C GLU A 110 15.65 -1.30 -8.45
N LEU A 111 15.01 -0.84 -7.37
CA LEU A 111 14.05 -1.62 -6.61
C LEU A 111 12.85 -0.73 -6.26
N VAL A 112 11.66 -1.15 -6.67
CA VAL A 112 10.41 -0.48 -6.32
C VAL A 112 9.61 -1.36 -5.36
N LEU A 113 9.31 -0.85 -4.17
CA LEU A 113 8.44 -1.51 -3.20
C LEU A 113 7.10 -0.77 -3.12
N CYS A 114 6.02 -1.52 -3.05
CA CYS A 114 4.69 -1.02 -2.69
C CYS A 114 4.08 -1.93 -1.63
N GLY A 115 3.05 -1.49 -0.91
CA GLY A 115 2.20 -2.41 -0.17
C GLY A 115 1.49 -3.37 -1.12
N LYS A 116 1.05 -4.52 -0.59
CA LYS A 116 0.20 -5.48 -1.30
C LYS A 116 -1.01 -4.77 -1.92
N GLU A 117 -1.73 -4.03 -1.09
CA GLU A 117 -2.96 -3.32 -1.44
C GLU A 117 -3.14 -2.11 -0.55
N THR A 118 -4.01 -1.20 -0.97
CA THR A 118 -4.47 -0.10 -0.15
C THR A 118 -5.80 -0.47 0.51
N ILE A 119 -5.99 -0.08 1.77
CA ILE A 119 -7.18 -0.48 2.55
C ILE A 119 -8.48 0.20 2.09
N ASP A 120 -8.39 1.23 1.25
CA ASP A 120 -9.54 1.96 0.68
C ASP A 120 -10.08 1.29 -0.59
N TYR A 121 -9.21 0.85 -1.50
CA TYR A 121 -9.60 0.23 -2.77
C TYR A 121 -9.47 -1.30 -2.80
N ASN A 122 -8.64 -1.90 -1.95
CA ASN A 122 -8.34 -3.34 -1.94
C ASN A 122 -7.99 -3.91 -3.32
N GLY A 123 -7.34 -3.10 -4.18
CA GLY A 123 -7.19 -3.42 -5.60
C GLY A 123 -6.05 -4.39 -5.92
N SER A 124 -5.04 -4.53 -5.05
CA SER A 124 -3.86 -5.41 -5.25
C SER A 124 -3.18 -5.29 -6.64
N GLN A 125 -3.30 -4.14 -7.32
CA GLN A 125 -2.93 -3.97 -8.74
C GLN A 125 -1.74 -3.05 -8.99
N MET A 126 -1.43 -2.14 -8.06
CA MET A 126 -0.41 -1.08 -8.24
C MET A 126 0.97 -1.64 -8.60
N GLY A 127 1.47 -2.62 -7.84
CA GLY A 127 2.79 -3.21 -8.09
C GLY A 127 2.90 -3.86 -9.47
N GLY A 128 1.87 -4.59 -9.89
CA GLY A 128 1.83 -5.23 -11.21
C GLY A 128 1.76 -4.23 -12.35
N MET A 129 0.98 -3.15 -12.21
CA MET A 129 0.91 -2.07 -13.19
C MET A 129 2.25 -1.36 -13.35
N ILE A 130 2.90 -0.99 -12.24
CA ILE A 130 4.22 -0.33 -12.26
C ILE A 130 5.26 -1.23 -12.94
N ALA A 131 5.29 -2.52 -12.58
CA ALA A 131 6.23 -3.48 -13.16
C ALA A 131 6.03 -3.66 -14.67
N ALA A 132 4.77 -3.76 -15.12
CA ALA A 132 4.44 -3.88 -16.53
C ALA A 132 4.88 -2.65 -17.33
N ILE A 133 4.68 -1.45 -16.80
CA ILE A 133 5.10 -0.18 -17.46
C ILE A 133 6.63 -0.08 -17.51
N LEU A 134 7.32 -0.49 -16.44
CA LEU A 134 8.79 -0.52 -16.37
C LEU A 134 9.41 -1.67 -17.18
N ASN A 135 8.60 -2.62 -17.64
CA ASN A 135 9.06 -3.89 -18.22
C ASN A 135 10.06 -4.61 -17.29
N GLN A 136 9.69 -4.73 -16.02
CA GLN A 136 10.47 -5.37 -14.94
C GLN A 136 9.73 -6.57 -14.36
N GLU A 137 10.49 -7.46 -13.72
CA GLU A 137 9.92 -8.60 -12.99
C GLU A 137 9.06 -8.13 -11.81
N PHE A 138 7.94 -8.81 -11.56
CA PHE A 138 7.03 -8.49 -10.46
C PHE A 138 6.84 -9.68 -9.53
N ILE A 139 7.04 -9.43 -8.23
CA ILE A 139 6.75 -10.40 -7.18
C ILE A 139 5.64 -9.87 -6.29
N SER A 140 4.49 -10.53 -6.36
CA SER A 140 3.34 -10.21 -5.54
C SER A 140 3.41 -10.88 -4.16
N ASN A 141 2.86 -10.19 -3.16
CA ASN A 141 2.60 -10.71 -1.82
C ASN A 141 3.85 -11.26 -1.11
N ALA A 142 4.99 -10.60 -1.30
CA ALA A 142 6.21 -11.01 -0.64
C ALA A 142 6.11 -10.81 0.88
N THR A 143 6.49 -11.83 1.62
CA THR A 143 6.52 -11.87 3.09
C THR A 143 7.93 -11.82 3.64
N LYS A 144 8.96 -11.88 2.77
CA LYS A 144 10.36 -11.65 3.12
C LYS A 144 11.15 -11.26 1.87
N LEU A 145 12.17 -10.43 2.04
CA LEU A 145 13.06 -9.99 0.95
C LEU A 145 14.45 -9.75 1.49
N ASP A 146 15.43 -10.58 1.14
CA ASP A 146 16.84 -10.37 1.48
C ASP A 146 17.66 -10.04 0.24
N MET A 147 18.73 -9.23 0.41
CA MET A 147 19.61 -8.81 -0.68
C MET A 147 21.06 -9.25 -0.42
N ASN A 148 21.64 -9.94 -1.38
CA ASN A 148 23.06 -10.27 -1.43
C ASN A 148 23.70 -9.69 -2.70
N GLY A 149 24.30 -8.50 -2.57
CA GLY A 149 24.75 -7.72 -3.73
C GLY A 149 23.57 -7.34 -4.62
N ASN A 150 23.56 -7.87 -5.85
CA ASN A 150 22.50 -7.61 -6.83
C ASN A 150 21.41 -8.68 -6.84
N THR A 151 21.58 -9.77 -6.08
CA THR A 151 20.66 -10.90 -6.06
C THR A 151 19.73 -10.80 -4.86
N ALA A 152 18.42 -10.87 -5.13
CA ALA A 152 17.35 -10.86 -4.15
C ALA A 152 16.87 -12.29 -3.90
N THR A 153 16.69 -12.64 -2.63
CA THR A 153 15.95 -13.84 -2.20
C THR A 153 14.63 -13.41 -1.60
N ILE A 154 13.52 -13.83 -2.19
CA ILE A 154 12.17 -13.40 -1.82
C ILE A 154 11.35 -14.61 -1.42
N GLU A 155 10.65 -14.50 -0.29
CA GLU A 155 9.67 -15.50 0.13
C GLU A 155 8.27 -14.91 -0.04
N ARG A 156 7.33 -15.70 -0.57
CA ARG A 156 5.90 -15.32 -0.63
C ARG A 156 5.00 -16.48 -0.24
N ASP A 157 3.86 -16.14 0.34
CA ASP A 157 2.84 -17.12 0.70
C ASP A 157 1.98 -17.45 -0.52
N ILE A 158 1.83 -18.75 -0.77
CA ILE A 158 0.95 -19.29 -1.82
C ILE A 158 -0.05 -20.25 -1.18
N GLN A 159 -1.07 -20.63 -1.96
CA GLN A 159 -2.00 -21.65 -1.49
C GLN A 159 -1.25 -22.98 -1.27
N GLY A 160 -1.20 -23.43 -0.02
CA GLY A 160 -0.57 -24.71 0.36
C GLY A 160 0.89 -24.63 0.80
N GLY A 161 1.50 -23.44 0.88
CA GLY A 161 2.86 -23.31 1.41
C GLY A 161 3.52 -21.96 1.12
N THR A 162 4.86 -21.97 1.11
CA THR A 162 5.69 -20.81 0.83
C THR A 162 6.53 -21.09 -0.41
N GLU A 163 6.65 -20.11 -1.28
CA GLU A 163 7.54 -20.14 -2.44
C GLU A 163 8.75 -19.23 -2.18
N VAL A 164 9.94 -19.72 -2.52
CA VAL A 164 11.20 -18.98 -2.43
C VAL A 164 11.71 -18.73 -3.84
N LEU A 165 11.91 -17.46 -4.17
CA LEU A 165 12.33 -16.98 -5.49
C LEU A 165 13.69 -16.29 -5.39
N GLU A 166 14.50 -16.44 -6.42
CA GLU A 166 15.77 -15.73 -6.56
C GLU A 166 15.79 -14.98 -7.89
N LEU A 167 16.15 -13.71 -7.87
CA LEU A 167 16.26 -12.87 -9.05
C LEU A 167 17.24 -11.71 -8.83
N ASN A 168 17.69 -11.10 -9.92
CA ASN A 168 18.55 -9.92 -9.85
C ASN A 168 17.74 -8.63 -10.00
N ILE A 169 18.24 -7.54 -9.41
CA ILE A 169 17.74 -6.19 -9.71
C ILE A 169 17.91 -5.85 -11.22
N PRO A 170 16.99 -5.09 -11.84
CA PRO A 170 15.86 -4.40 -11.22
C PRO A 170 14.54 -5.20 -11.21
N PHE A 171 13.73 -5.00 -10.16
CA PHE A 171 12.40 -5.60 -10.04
C PHE A 171 11.46 -4.77 -9.16
N VAL A 172 10.17 -5.09 -9.23
CA VAL A 172 9.11 -4.53 -8.41
C VAL A 172 8.56 -5.60 -7.47
N VAL A 173 8.28 -5.23 -6.22
CA VAL A 173 7.74 -6.16 -5.22
C VAL A 173 6.60 -5.52 -4.42
N SER A 174 5.53 -6.29 -4.19
CA SER A 174 4.48 -5.89 -3.26
C SER A 174 4.65 -6.58 -1.92
N ALA A 175 4.75 -5.77 -0.86
CA ALA A 175 4.99 -6.23 0.51
C ALA A 175 3.68 -6.62 1.20
N ALA A 176 3.62 -7.86 1.66
CA ALA A 176 2.53 -8.40 2.46
C ALA A 176 2.91 -8.44 3.95
N LYS A 177 1.93 -8.80 4.77
CA LYS A 177 2.13 -9.02 6.20
C LYS A 177 3.22 -10.08 6.42
N GLY A 178 4.20 -9.77 7.25
CA GLY A 178 5.36 -10.63 7.54
C GLY A 178 6.68 -10.10 6.99
N MET A 179 6.63 -9.19 5.98
CA MET A 179 7.83 -8.62 5.35
C MET A 179 8.77 -7.90 6.33
N ALA A 180 8.19 -7.18 7.30
CA ALA A 180 8.91 -6.45 8.33
C ALA A 180 7.99 -6.22 9.55
N GLU A 181 8.59 -5.81 10.66
CA GLU A 181 7.87 -5.39 11.86
C GLU A 181 7.63 -3.88 11.85
N ALA A 182 6.46 -3.45 12.35
CA ALA A 182 6.09 -2.04 12.33
C ALA A 182 7.10 -1.19 13.13
N ARG A 183 7.63 -0.14 12.49
CA ARG A 183 8.64 0.75 13.10
C ARG A 183 8.02 2.10 13.46
N ILE A 184 7.98 2.40 14.76
CA ILE A 184 7.47 3.68 15.25
C ILE A 184 8.59 4.75 15.17
N PRO A 185 8.32 5.93 14.58
CA PRO A 185 9.30 7.00 14.51
C PRO A 185 9.64 7.54 15.91
N ASN A 186 10.93 7.77 16.17
CA ASN A 186 11.37 8.43 17.40
C ASN A 186 11.29 9.97 17.30
N MET A 187 11.38 10.67 18.42
CA MET A 187 11.32 12.14 18.47
C MET A 187 12.33 12.82 17.55
N ARG A 188 13.54 12.26 17.41
CA ARG A 188 14.57 12.81 16.51
C ARG A 188 14.14 12.67 15.04
N GLY A 189 13.56 11.54 14.66
CA GLY A 189 13.02 11.28 13.33
C GLY A 189 11.91 12.27 12.98
N ILE A 190 10.97 12.50 13.91
CA ILE A 190 9.86 13.46 13.74
C ILE A 190 10.39 14.89 13.51
N MET A 191 11.39 15.31 14.28
CA MET A 191 11.97 16.65 14.11
C MET A 191 12.74 16.78 12.78
N ALA A 192 13.54 15.77 12.43
CA ALA A 192 14.31 15.76 11.19
C ALA A 192 13.42 15.68 9.93
N ALA A 193 12.26 15.04 10.00
CA ALA A 193 11.34 14.90 8.88
C ALA A 193 10.85 16.24 8.31
N ARG A 194 10.79 17.29 9.15
CA ARG A 194 10.39 18.64 8.72
C ARG A 194 11.41 19.29 7.78
N THR A 195 12.68 18.94 7.92
CA THR A 195 13.78 19.52 7.13
C THR A 195 14.25 18.62 5.99
N LYS A 196 13.86 17.34 5.97
CA LYS A 196 14.20 16.43 4.87
C LYS A 196 13.63 16.93 3.52
N PRO A 197 14.30 16.65 2.39
CA PRO A 197 13.80 17.08 1.08
C PRO A 197 12.44 16.46 0.75
N LEU A 198 11.51 17.30 0.29
CA LEU A 198 10.25 16.87 -0.33
C LEU A 198 10.16 17.60 -1.66
N THR A 199 10.42 16.86 -2.73
CA THR A 199 10.38 17.40 -4.10
C THR A 199 8.97 17.26 -4.65
N VAL A 200 8.41 18.37 -5.13
CA VAL A 200 7.14 18.35 -5.85
C VAL A 200 7.44 18.27 -7.34
N VAL A 201 6.84 17.31 -8.02
CA VAL A 201 6.99 17.07 -9.46
C VAL A 201 5.63 17.23 -10.12
N GLU A 202 5.58 17.92 -11.25
CA GLU A 202 4.37 18.03 -12.05
C GLU A 202 4.14 16.73 -12.84
N PRO A 203 2.88 16.30 -13.02
CA PRO A 203 2.56 15.04 -13.67
C PRO A 203 2.96 15.00 -15.15
N SER A 204 3.27 13.80 -15.64
CA SER A 204 3.33 13.49 -17.06
C SER A 204 1.91 13.40 -17.66
N ALA A 205 1.78 12.99 -18.92
CA ALA A 205 0.47 12.83 -19.54
C ALA A 205 -0.40 11.82 -18.76
N SER A 206 -1.59 12.26 -18.34
CA SER A 206 -2.52 11.43 -17.58
C SER A 206 -3.30 10.49 -18.50
N PHE A 207 -3.45 9.23 -18.07
CA PHE A 207 -4.23 8.21 -18.75
C PHE A 207 -5.36 7.74 -17.83
N ASN A 208 -6.52 8.38 -17.94
CA ASN A 208 -7.72 7.97 -17.22
C ASN A 208 -8.34 6.76 -17.95
N ALA A 209 -8.05 5.54 -17.49
CA ALA A 209 -8.56 4.31 -18.06
C ALA A 209 -9.94 3.92 -17.48
N THR A 210 -10.22 4.32 -16.25
CA THR A 210 -11.47 3.99 -15.54
C THR A 210 -12.03 5.18 -14.77
N GLU A 211 -13.33 5.14 -14.47
CA GLU A 211 -14.00 6.13 -13.62
C GLU A 211 -15.01 5.45 -12.68
N VAL A 212 -15.17 5.99 -11.48
CA VAL A 212 -16.18 5.53 -10.52
C VAL A 212 -17.46 6.36 -10.70
N LEU A 213 -18.55 5.68 -11.04
CA LEU A 213 -19.84 6.34 -11.26
C LEU A 213 -20.63 6.55 -9.96
N THR A 214 -20.69 5.51 -9.12
CA THR A 214 -21.53 5.49 -7.92
C THR A 214 -20.94 4.59 -6.84
N TYR A 215 -21.17 4.96 -5.58
CA TYR A 215 -20.87 4.17 -4.39
C TYR A 215 -22.17 3.68 -3.74
N GLU A 216 -22.13 2.48 -3.18
CA GLU A 216 -23.24 1.93 -2.41
C GLU A 216 -22.71 1.32 -1.12
N LEU A 217 -23.43 1.54 -0.02
CA LEU A 217 -23.13 0.83 1.23
C LEU A 217 -23.69 -0.59 1.14
N PRO A 218 -22.98 -1.59 1.71
CA PRO A 218 -23.53 -2.93 1.82
C PRO A 218 -24.84 -2.90 2.61
N PRO A 219 -25.76 -3.85 2.34
CA PRO A 219 -27.02 -3.92 3.07
C PRO A 219 -26.76 -4.04 4.56
N ALA A 220 -27.59 -3.36 5.37
CA ALA A 220 -27.50 -3.44 6.81
C ALA A 220 -27.59 -4.90 7.27
N LYS A 221 -26.76 -5.29 8.25
CA LYS A 221 -26.83 -6.64 8.82
C LYS A 221 -28.22 -6.88 9.40
N GLY A 222 -28.79 -8.05 9.10
CA GLY A 222 -30.06 -8.50 9.68
C GLY A 222 -29.96 -8.74 11.18
N SER A 223 -31.09 -8.99 11.83
CA SER A 223 -31.14 -9.35 13.25
C SER A 223 -30.40 -10.65 13.53
N CYS A 224 -29.58 -10.68 14.58
CA CYS A 224 -28.96 -11.90 15.05
C CYS A 224 -30.01 -12.81 15.72
N LYS A 225 -30.09 -14.07 15.29
CA LYS A 225 -30.83 -15.11 16.01
C LYS A 225 -29.93 -15.66 17.12
N MET A 226 -30.30 -15.39 18.37
CA MET A 226 -29.58 -15.91 19.53
C MET A 226 -30.08 -17.33 19.84
N ILE A 227 -29.17 -18.30 19.86
CA ILE A 227 -29.48 -19.69 20.25
C ILE A 227 -29.01 -19.90 21.69
N SER A 228 -29.81 -20.60 22.49
CA SER A 228 -29.46 -20.90 23.88
C SER A 228 -28.20 -21.78 23.95
N ALA A 229 -27.34 -21.49 24.92
CA ALA A 229 -26.15 -22.30 25.20
C ALA A 229 -26.49 -23.75 25.58
N ASP A 230 -27.70 -23.99 26.09
CA ASP A 230 -28.19 -25.32 26.47
C ASP A 230 -28.60 -26.18 25.25
N ASN A 231 -28.70 -25.60 24.05
CA ASN A 231 -29.13 -26.31 22.85
C ASN A 231 -28.17 -26.14 21.66
N PRO A 232 -26.92 -26.63 21.76
CA PRO A 232 -25.94 -26.53 20.67
C PRO A 232 -26.34 -27.33 19.41
N ALA A 233 -27.21 -28.35 19.56
CA ALA A 233 -27.71 -29.13 18.42
C ALA A 233 -28.59 -28.29 17.48
N GLU A 234 -29.39 -27.38 18.02
CA GLU A 234 -30.20 -26.45 17.21
C GLU A 234 -29.30 -25.51 16.40
N LEU A 235 -28.19 -25.02 16.97
CA LEU A 235 -27.23 -24.24 16.21
C LEU A 235 -26.68 -25.03 15.02
N LEU A 236 -26.27 -26.28 15.24
CA LEU A 236 -25.74 -27.13 14.16
C LEU A 236 -26.78 -27.37 13.06
N ASP A 237 -28.04 -27.63 13.44
CA ASP A 237 -29.14 -27.84 12.50
C ASP A 237 -29.39 -26.60 11.64
N LEU A 238 -29.47 -25.42 12.26
CA LEU A 238 -29.64 -24.15 11.56
C LEU A 238 -28.46 -23.85 10.62
N LEU A 239 -27.23 -24.11 11.07
CA LEU A 239 -26.04 -23.89 10.24
C LEU A 239 -25.97 -24.83 9.03
N ARG A 240 -26.40 -26.09 9.18
CA ARG A 240 -26.34 -27.11 8.13
C ARG A 240 -27.51 -27.01 7.15
N ASN A 241 -28.72 -26.83 7.66
CA ASN A 241 -29.95 -26.96 6.86
C ASN A 241 -30.51 -25.61 6.39
N GLU A 242 -30.41 -24.56 7.21
CA GLU A 242 -30.93 -23.22 6.86
C GLU A 242 -29.83 -22.36 6.22
N ALA A 243 -28.71 -22.16 6.91
CA ALA A 243 -27.61 -21.33 6.42
C ALA A 243 -26.72 -22.03 5.38
N LYS A 244 -26.64 -23.37 5.41
CA LYS A 244 -25.84 -24.21 4.50
C LYS A 244 -24.36 -23.80 4.41
N ILE A 245 -23.76 -23.48 5.55
CA ILE A 245 -22.35 -23.08 5.64
C ILE A 245 -21.45 -24.16 6.27
N LEU A 246 -22.01 -25.32 6.57
CA LEU A 246 -21.36 -26.55 7.06
C LEU A 246 -21.71 -27.73 6.14
#